data_AF-A0A453JR81-F1
#
_entry.id   AF-A0A453JR81-F1
#
_cell.length_a   1.000
_cell.length_b   1.000
_cell.length_c   1.000
_cell.angle_alpha   90.00
_cell.angle_beta   90.00
_cell.angle_gamma   90.00
#
_symmetry.space_group_name_H-M   'P 1'
#
loop_
_entity.id
_entity.type
_entity.pdbx_description
1 polymer ?
#
loop_
_entity_poly.entity_id
_entity_poly.type
_entity_poly.pdbx_seq_one_letter_code
_entity_poly.pdbx_strand_id
1 'polypeptide(L)' 'MELRTLGGTGLRVSPVGFGASPLGNVFGDVPRDVARATVRRALDLGINFFDT' A
#
# COMPACT_ATOMS: atom_id res chain seq x y z
N MET A 1 9.67 -5.39 -10.09
CA MET A 1 9.31 -3.95 -10.13
C MET A 1 10.59 -3.14 -9.96
N GLU A 2 10.76 -2.03 -10.68
CA GLU A 2 11.93 -1.13 -10.50
C GLU A 2 11.63 -0.08 -9.41
N LEU A 3 12.53 0.07 -8.42
CA LEU A 3 12.33 0.97 -7.27
C LEU A 3 12.91 2.37 -7.49
N ARG A 4 12.25 3.39 -6.96
CA ARG A 4 12.64 4.82 -7.04
C ARG A 4 13.00 5.39 -5.68
N THR A 5 13.89 6.39 -5.63
CA THR A 5 14.22 7.08 -4.38
C THR A 5 13.09 8.04 -4.00
N LEU A 6 12.60 7.96 -2.77
CA LEU A 6 11.58 8.89 -2.25
C LEU A 6 12.23 10.21 -1.82
N GLY A 7 12.24 11.21 -2.69
CA GLY A 7 12.81 12.53 -2.40
C GLY A 7 14.25 12.45 -1.87
N GLY A 8 14.55 13.21 -0.81
CA GLY A 8 15.85 13.21 -0.15
C GLY A 8 16.02 12.14 0.95
N THR A 9 15.09 11.19 1.09
CA THR A 9 15.07 10.26 2.24
C THR A 9 16.03 9.08 2.12
N GLY A 10 16.52 8.79 0.91
CA GLY A 10 17.30 7.58 0.62
C GLY A 10 16.49 6.29 0.57
N LEU A 11 15.19 6.32 0.86
CA LEU A 11 14.31 5.15 0.78
C LEU A 11 14.05 4.75 -0.68
N ARG A 12 14.13 3.45 -0.98
CA ARG A 12 13.80 2.88 -2.29
C ARG A 12 12.39 2.31 -2.28
N VAL A 13 11.46 2.96 -2.96
CA VAL A 13 10.04 2.63 -2.97
C VAL A 13 9.54 2.17 -4.34
N SER A 14 8.47 1.39 -4.35
CA SER A 14 7.71 1.06 -5.54
C SER A 14 7.15 2.33 -6.20
N PRO A 15 7.16 2.45 -7.54
CA PRO A 15 6.56 3.60 -8.24
C PRO A 15 5.03 3.67 -8.08
N VAL A 16 4.41 2.58 -7.61
CA VAL A 16 2.99 2.52 -7.22
C VAL A 16 2.94 2.30 -5.70
N GLY A 17 2.19 3.13 -5.00
CA GLY A 17 1.92 3.00 -3.56
C GLY A 17 0.55 2.39 -3.28
N PHE A 18 0.36 1.94 -2.04
CA PHE A 18 -0.92 1.45 -1.53
C PHE A 18 -1.55 2.50 -0.62
N GLY A 19 -2.71 3.05 -1.00
CA GLY A 19 -3.50 3.95 -0.16
C GLY A 19 -4.47 3.18 0.73
N ALA A 20 -4.40 3.38 2.04
CA ALA A 20 -5.16 2.62 3.03
C ALA A 20 -6.44 3.31 3.52
N SER A 21 -6.76 4.52 3.07
CA SER A 21 -7.96 5.28 3.48
C SER A 21 -9.27 4.45 3.43
N PRO A 22 -9.58 3.67 2.37
CA PRO A 22 -10.78 2.82 2.36
C PRO A 22 -10.81 1.74 3.45
N LEU A 23 -9.64 1.29 3.95
CA LEU A 23 -9.55 0.30 5.03
C LEU A 23 -9.95 0.89 6.39
N GLY A 24 -9.99 2.22 6.51
CA GLY A 24 -10.52 2.96 7.66
C GLY A 24 -12.03 3.23 7.57
N ASN A 25 -12.75 2.53 6.69
CA ASN A 25 -14.19 2.67 6.45
C ASN A 25 -14.65 4.03 5.91
N VAL A 26 -13.75 4.82 5.29
CA VAL A 26 -14.06 6.15 4.75
C VAL A 26 -15.17 6.12 3.68
N PHE A 27 -15.29 5.02 2.94
CA PHE A 27 -16.28 4.83 1.89
C PHE A 27 -17.30 3.72 2.20
N GLY A 28 -17.36 3.27 3.45
CA GLY A 28 -18.17 2.13 3.89
C GLY A 28 -17.34 1.00 4.48
N ASP A 29 -18.02 0.03 5.07
CA ASP A 29 -17.36 -1.06 5.80
C ASP A 29 -16.57 -2.00 4.88
N VAL A 30 -15.31 -2.25 5.23
CA VAL A 30 -14.47 -3.26 4.58
C VAL A 30 -14.30 -4.46 5.53
N PRO A 31 -14.70 -5.68 5.12
CA PRO A 31 -14.44 -6.87 5.91
C PRO A 31 -12.96 -7.06 6.23
N ARG A 32 -12.64 -7.45 7.46
CA ARG A 32 -11.25 -7.54 7.96
C ARG A 32 -10.39 -8.50 7.16
N ASP A 33 -10.96 -9.60 6.70
CA ASP A 33 -10.30 -10.60 5.85
C ASP A 33 -9.98 -10.03 4.47
N VAL A 34 -10.91 -9.29 3.87
CA VAL A 34 -10.70 -8.57 2.60
C VAL A 34 -9.61 -7.51 2.76
N ALA A 35 -9.65 -6.70 3.82
CA ALA A 35 -8.61 -5.71 4.10
C ALA A 35 -7.22 -6.35 4.20
N ARG A 36 -7.10 -7.46 4.95
CA ARG A 36 -5.85 -8.22 5.08
C ARG A 36 -5.39 -8.83 3.76
N ALA A 37 -6.31 -9.40 2.97
CA ALA A 37 -5.99 -10.00 1.68
C ALA A 37 -5.48 -8.94 0.70
N THR A 38 -6.11 -7.76 0.68
CA THR A 38 -5.72 -6.62 -0.16
C THR A 38 -4.31 -6.12 0.17
N VAL A 39 -3.97 -5.96 1.45
CA VAL A 39 -2.61 -5.57 1.88
C VAL A 39 -1.57 -6.63 1.48
N ARG A 40 -1.87 -7.92 1.72
CA ARG A 40 -0.98 -9.02 1.31
C ARG A 40 -0.76 -9.04 -0.19
N ARG A 41 -1.83 -8.87 -0.96
CA ARG A 41 -1.74 -8.84 -2.43
C ARG A 41 -0.86 -7.69 -2.92
N ALA A 42 -0.92 -6.53 -2.29
CA ALA A 42 -0.02 -5.41 -2.60
C ALA A 42 1.45 -5.78 -2.36
N LEU A 43 1.76 -6.43 -1.23
CA LEU A 43 3.10 -6.94 -0.92
C LEU A 43 3.57 -7.97 -1.95
N ASP A 44 2.72 -8.95 -2.30
CA ASP A 44 3.04 -9.99 -3.29
C ASP A 44 3.33 -9.41 -4.68
N LEU A 45 2.73 -8.26 -5.00
CA LEU A 45 2.98 -7.53 -6.26
C LEU A 45 4.26 -6.68 -6.21
N GLY A 46 4.93 -6.60 -5.06
CA GLY A 46 6.16 -5.84 -4.86
C GLY A 46 5.93 -4.38 -4.47
N ILE A 47 4.74 -3.99 -4.02
CA ILE A 47 4.50 -2.67 -3.42
C ILE A 47 5.11 -2.65 -2.02
N ASN A 48 5.90 -1.62 -1.72
CA ASN A 48 6.55 -1.46 -0.41
C ASN A 48 6.31 -0.07 0.23
N PHE A 49 5.45 0.75 -0.38
CA PHE A 49 5.06 2.05 0.15
C PHE A 49 3.56 2.08 0.42
N PHE A 50 3.19 2.26 1.69
CA PHE A 50 1.83 2.23 2.20
C PHE A 50 1.54 3.56 2.88
N ASP A 51 0.51 4.25 2.39
CA ASP A 51 0.03 5.54 2.88
C ASP A 51 -1.28 5.32 3.66
N THR A 52 -1.37 5.86 4.88
CA THR A 52 -2.49 5.61 5.79
C THR A 52 -2.84 6.83 6.62
#